data_AF-A0A935WYB0-F1
#
_entry.id   AF-A0A935WYB0-F1
#
_cell.length_a   1.000
_cell.length_b   1.000
_cell.length_c   1.000
_cell.angle_alpha   90.00
_cell.angle_beta   90.00
_cell.angle_gamma   90.00
#
_symmetry.space_group_name_H-M   'P 1'
#
loop_
_entity.id
_entity.type
_entity.pdbx_description
1 polymer ?
#
loop_
_entity_poly.entity_id
_entity_poly.type
_entity_poly.pdbx_seq_one_letter_code
_entity_poly.pdbx_strand_id
1 'polypeptide(L)'
;MASGRVAILVYGDVEDAAFELLIRDDVDLRWAMSLDEASAVTRVVRPPLVLTSDAFALSYLEANRSVGPATLVLIHELERWSSVEVFRDAGALGLVGVHDRAGVVAAISEVTGIPFRVHGRIPWRSVVDTQFDGRTRFLDSIDLSVSGISLVGFPRARRGDRAELTFDVGSRLVTVTAAVVRTFEFEGRSAAGLSFVSLTPEDRERVLAEVYAEQKQVQETWGRVRAPRYGAGTQTLDLVRELGHDESANFTYFDMLRAVVRKEESMALPRWLERIRTSLVREEVRMLLGQPSCTWAETTIRMRIDLGRQALNRDAEMAYSAALDLCTSLTETAAGSPDDVLAQVAQIRADLLRAIGVSVACRPESNPRAAL
;
A
#
# COMPACT_ATOMS: atom_id res chain seq x y z
N MET A 1 -0.97 0.15 -23.90
CA MET A 1 -0.14 -0.93 -23.34
C MET A 1 -0.90 -1.54 -22.18
N ALA A 2 -0.82 -2.86 -21.96
CA ALA A 2 -1.36 -3.44 -20.73
C ALA A 2 -0.50 -2.97 -19.55
N SER A 3 -1.13 -2.48 -18.48
CA SER A 3 -0.43 -2.05 -17.27
C SER A 3 -0.04 -3.26 -16.43
N GLY A 4 1.01 -3.97 -16.86
CA GLY A 4 1.66 -4.96 -16.02
C GLY A 4 2.20 -4.29 -14.75
N ARG A 5 1.96 -4.89 -13.60
CA ARG A 5 2.60 -4.48 -12.34
C ARG A 5 4.11 -4.66 -12.47
N VAL A 6 4.89 -3.71 -11.98
CA VAL A 6 6.34 -3.90 -11.88
C VAL A 6 6.63 -4.65 -10.58
N ALA A 7 7.41 -5.73 -10.67
CA ALA A 7 7.85 -6.46 -9.49
C ALA A 7 8.96 -5.68 -8.76
N ILE A 8 8.82 -5.52 -7.45
CA ILE A 8 9.83 -4.89 -6.59
C ILE A 8 10.06 -5.84 -5.42
N LEU A 9 11.31 -6.21 -5.18
CA LEU A 9 11.71 -6.95 -3.97
C LEU A 9 12.20 -5.95 -2.92
N VAL A 10 11.60 -6.00 -1.74
CA VAL A 10 12.12 -5.41 -0.51
C VAL A 10 12.84 -6.52 0.27
N TYR A 11 14.06 -6.28 0.71
CA TYR A 11 14.81 -7.17 1.59
C TYR A 11 15.21 -6.45 2.88
N GLY A 12 14.71 -6.95 4.02
CA GLY A 12 14.89 -6.33 5.33
C GLY A 12 13.85 -5.24 5.62
N ASP A 13 14.29 -4.19 6.31
CA ASP A 13 13.47 -3.00 6.60
C ASP A 13 13.83 -1.85 5.63
N VAL A 14 12.83 -1.01 5.35
CA VAL A 14 12.89 0.18 4.50
C VAL A 14 12.11 1.37 5.09
N GLU A 15 11.70 1.28 6.36
CA GLU A 15 11.10 2.33 7.19
C GLU A 15 10.10 3.25 6.46
N ASP A 16 10.43 4.53 6.27
CA ASP A 16 9.58 5.56 5.67
C ASP A 16 9.11 5.20 4.24
N ALA A 17 9.88 4.40 3.50
CA ALA A 17 9.54 3.95 2.15
C ALA A 17 8.55 2.77 2.14
N ALA A 18 8.40 2.03 3.25
CA ALA A 18 7.52 0.87 3.35
C ALA A 18 6.07 1.22 2.98
N PHE A 19 5.56 2.33 3.52
CA PHE A 19 4.18 2.76 3.31
C PHE A 19 3.88 3.07 1.83
N GLU A 20 4.76 3.82 1.16
CA GLU A 20 4.61 4.18 -0.27
C GLU A 20 4.68 2.98 -1.22
N LEU A 21 5.27 1.86 -0.79
CA LEU A 21 5.29 0.60 -1.56
C LEU A 21 4.03 -0.23 -1.31
N LEU A 22 3.61 -0.34 -0.05
CA LEU A 22 2.49 -1.20 0.36
C LEU A 22 1.14 -0.72 -0.18
N ILE A 23 0.90 0.60 -0.19
CA ILE A 23 -0.37 1.20 -0.67
C ILE A 23 -0.58 1.12 -2.19
N ARG A 24 0.38 0.58 -2.95
CA ARG A 24 0.34 0.61 -4.42
C ARG A 24 -0.22 -0.66 -5.04
N ASP A 25 -1.28 -0.48 -5.83
CA ASP A 25 -1.89 -1.52 -6.68
C ASP A 25 -1.17 -1.74 -8.02
N ASP A 26 -0.22 -0.88 -8.40
CA ASP A 26 0.59 -0.99 -9.63
C ASP A 26 1.99 -1.64 -9.41
N VAL A 27 2.27 -2.08 -8.18
CA VAL A 27 3.50 -2.78 -7.78
C VAL A 27 3.19 -4.22 -7.35
N ASP A 28 3.91 -5.20 -7.91
CA ASP A 28 3.96 -6.57 -7.40
C ASP A 28 5.07 -6.67 -6.36
N LEU A 29 4.72 -6.35 -5.11
CA LEU A 29 5.67 -6.28 -4.01
C LEU A 29 6.00 -7.67 -3.50
N ARG A 30 7.30 -7.94 -3.31
CA ARG A 30 7.84 -9.13 -2.64
C ARG A 30 8.60 -8.64 -1.41
N TRP A 31 8.37 -9.20 -0.24
CA TRP A 31 9.05 -8.81 1.00
C TRP A 31 9.81 -9.98 1.59
N ALA A 32 11.13 -9.98 1.48
CA ALA A 32 12.01 -10.99 2.06
C ALA A 32 12.54 -10.56 3.43
N MET A 33 12.62 -11.52 4.36
CA MET A 33 13.27 -11.36 5.67
C MET A 33 14.61 -12.12 5.76
N SER A 34 14.89 -13.03 4.83
CA SER A 34 16.18 -13.75 4.75
C SER A 34 16.86 -13.61 3.39
N LEU A 35 18.18 -13.84 3.36
CA LEU A 35 18.98 -13.83 2.13
C LEU A 35 18.54 -14.92 1.14
N ASP A 36 18.11 -16.08 1.67
CA ASP A 36 17.58 -17.18 0.87
C ASP A 36 16.26 -16.80 0.18
N GLU A 37 15.32 -16.17 0.90
CA GLU A 37 14.09 -15.64 0.32
C GLU A 37 14.36 -14.57 -0.73
N ALA A 38 15.24 -13.61 -0.43
CA ALA A 38 15.58 -12.52 -1.35
C ALA A 38 16.18 -13.07 -2.65
N SER A 39 17.14 -14.00 -2.53
CA SER A 39 17.81 -14.61 -3.68
C SER A 39 16.89 -15.56 -4.45
N ALA A 40 15.97 -16.26 -3.78
CA ALA A 40 14.94 -17.07 -4.41
C ALA A 40 13.94 -16.22 -5.23
N VAL A 41 13.45 -15.10 -4.66
CA VAL A 41 12.64 -14.12 -5.41
C VAL A 41 13.40 -13.60 -6.63
N THR A 42 14.70 -13.28 -6.48
CA THR A 42 15.53 -12.83 -7.61
C THR A 42 15.67 -13.89 -8.71
N ARG A 43 15.82 -15.18 -8.38
CA ARG A 43 15.89 -16.26 -9.37
C ARG A 43 14.54 -16.54 -10.06
N VAL A 44 13.45 -16.55 -9.31
CA VAL A 44 12.10 -16.97 -9.75
C VAL A 44 11.30 -15.83 -10.37
N VAL A 45 11.18 -14.69 -9.67
CA VAL A 45 10.35 -13.55 -10.07
C VAL A 45 11.13 -12.58 -10.96
N ARG A 46 12.45 -12.46 -10.75
CA ARG A 46 13.36 -11.53 -11.47
C ARG A 46 12.84 -10.09 -11.44
N PRO A 47 12.59 -9.51 -10.25
CA PRO A 47 12.13 -8.13 -10.14
C PRO A 47 13.19 -7.18 -10.72
N PRO A 48 12.83 -6.20 -11.57
CA PRO A 48 13.81 -5.25 -12.11
C PRO A 48 14.47 -4.37 -11.05
N LEU A 49 13.87 -4.23 -9.86
CA LEU A 49 14.41 -3.46 -8.74
C LEU A 49 14.39 -4.26 -7.42
N VAL A 50 15.47 -4.12 -6.66
CA VAL A 50 15.60 -4.48 -5.24
C VAL A 50 15.81 -3.23 -4.40
N LEU A 51 15.08 -3.14 -3.29
CA LEU A 51 15.28 -2.19 -2.20
C LEU A 51 15.76 -2.97 -0.98
N THR A 52 16.88 -2.57 -0.40
CA THR A 52 17.48 -3.26 0.76
C THR A 52 18.09 -2.22 1.70
N SER A 53 18.04 -2.47 3.00
CA SER A 53 18.86 -1.69 3.93
C SER A 53 20.34 -1.97 3.73
N ASP A 54 21.17 -0.99 4.08
CA ASP A 54 22.61 -1.10 4.29
C ASP A 54 23.03 -2.30 5.15
N ALA A 55 22.25 -2.64 6.18
CA ALA A 55 22.50 -3.78 7.06
C ALA A 55 22.44 -5.15 6.36
N PHE A 56 21.69 -5.27 5.25
CA PHE A 56 21.54 -6.52 4.49
C PHE A 56 22.18 -6.46 3.09
N ALA A 57 22.44 -5.25 2.57
CA ALA A 57 22.79 -5.04 1.17
C ALA A 57 24.08 -5.72 0.71
N LEU A 58 25.15 -5.76 1.53
CA LEU A 58 26.40 -6.41 1.11
C LEU A 58 26.21 -7.90 0.86
N SER A 59 25.61 -8.62 1.81
CA SER A 59 25.37 -10.06 1.65
C SER A 59 24.44 -10.40 0.47
N TYR A 60 23.45 -9.53 0.20
CA TYR A 60 22.61 -9.65 -0.99
C TYR A 60 23.39 -9.43 -2.30
N LEU A 61 24.16 -8.34 -2.37
CA LEU A 61 24.94 -7.96 -3.56
C LEU A 61 26.03 -9.00 -3.87
N GLU A 62 26.75 -9.49 -2.85
CA GLU A 62 27.76 -10.54 -3.01
C GLU A 62 27.15 -11.85 -3.51
N ALA A 63 26.01 -12.28 -2.94
CA ALA A 63 25.32 -13.51 -3.33
C ALA A 63 24.72 -13.45 -4.76
N ASN A 64 24.40 -12.26 -5.26
CA ASN A 64 23.70 -12.08 -6.54
C ASN A 64 24.54 -11.35 -7.62
N ARG A 65 25.84 -11.08 -7.37
CA ARG A 65 26.71 -10.17 -8.13
C ARG A 65 26.78 -10.39 -9.66
N SER A 66 26.49 -11.59 -10.15
CA SER A 66 26.61 -11.97 -11.57
C SER A 66 25.31 -11.90 -12.38
N VAL A 67 24.15 -11.84 -11.73
CA VAL A 67 22.81 -11.82 -12.39
C VAL A 67 21.81 -10.92 -11.65
N GLY A 68 22.28 -10.14 -10.68
CA GLY A 68 21.45 -9.33 -9.81
C GLY A 68 20.72 -8.20 -10.57
N PRO A 69 19.46 -7.91 -10.21
CA PRO A 69 18.75 -6.73 -10.71
C PRO A 69 19.32 -5.43 -10.13
N ALA A 70 18.85 -4.30 -10.65
CA ALA A 70 19.17 -2.99 -10.09
C ALA A 70 18.86 -2.97 -8.59
N THR A 71 19.85 -2.64 -7.77
CA THR A 71 19.74 -2.67 -6.30
C THR A 71 19.96 -1.27 -5.75
N LEU A 72 18.95 -0.74 -5.08
CA LEU A 72 18.99 0.52 -4.34
C LEU A 72 19.18 0.22 -2.85
N VAL A 73 20.23 0.81 -2.26
CA VAL A 73 20.58 0.62 -0.85
C VAL A 73 20.09 1.80 -0.03
N LEU A 74 19.31 1.52 1.02
CA LEU A 74 18.83 2.52 1.97
C LEU A 74 19.78 2.60 3.17
N ILE A 75 20.38 3.78 3.34
CA ILE A 75 21.36 4.06 4.40
C ILE A 75 20.64 4.63 5.61
N HIS A 76 20.71 3.95 6.77
CA HIS A 76 20.07 4.40 8.00
C HIS A 76 20.86 5.53 8.67
N GLU A 77 22.19 5.38 8.80
CA GLU A 77 23.03 6.29 9.59
C GLU A 77 23.96 7.13 8.71
N LEU A 78 24.06 8.44 8.96
CA LEU A 78 24.95 9.34 8.22
C LEU A 78 26.44 8.93 8.31
N GLU A 79 26.85 8.29 9.40
CA GLU A 79 28.22 7.79 9.60
C GLU A 79 28.58 6.64 8.65
N ARG A 80 27.59 5.86 8.19
CA ARG A 80 27.76 4.75 7.25
C ARG A 80 27.96 5.19 5.80
N TRP A 81 27.85 6.50 5.50
CA TRP A 81 28.23 7.02 4.19
C TRP A 81 29.74 6.85 3.91
N SER A 82 30.54 6.61 4.95
CA SER A 82 31.92 6.07 4.85
C SER A 82 32.03 4.75 4.07
N SER A 83 30.95 3.96 3.98
CA SER A 83 30.89 2.66 3.29
C SER A 83 30.28 2.73 1.88
N VAL A 84 29.98 3.92 1.36
CA VAL A 84 29.36 4.13 0.03
C VAL A 84 30.14 3.45 -1.10
N GLU A 85 31.47 3.47 -1.04
CA GLU A 85 32.33 2.83 -2.05
C GLU A 85 32.21 1.30 -2.01
N VAL A 86 32.12 0.70 -0.81
CA VAL A 86 31.96 -0.76 -0.63
C VAL A 86 30.66 -1.27 -1.28
N PHE A 87 29.54 -0.56 -1.08
CA PHE A 87 28.27 -0.94 -1.73
C PHE A 87 28.33 -0.76 -3.25
N ARG A 88 29.01 0.27 -3.77
CA ARG A 88 29.18 0.49 -5.22
C ARG A 88 30.03 -0.59 -5.85
N ASP A 89 31.16 -0.94 -5.25
CA ASP A 89 32.05 -2.02 -5.72
C ASP A 89 31.36 -3.40 -5.64
N ALA A 90 30.47 -3.60 -4.66
CA ALA A 90 29.61 -4.78 -4.59
C ALA A 90 28.52 -4.82 -5.69
N GLY A 91 28.13 -3.66 -6.26
CA GLY A 91 27.22 -3.56 -7.40
C GLY A 91 25.93 -2.77 -7.16
N ALA A 92 25.83 -1.98 -6.07
CA ALA A 92 24.68 -1.10 -5.84
C ALA A 92 24.55 -0.05 -6.95
N LEU A 93 23.34 0.10 -7.51
CA LEU A 93 23.05 1.10 -8.54
C LEU A 93 22.92 2.51 -7.93
N GLY A 94 22.36 2.60 -6.74
CA GLY A 94 22.11 3.85 -6.04
C GLY A 94 22.07 3.65 -4.53
N LEU A 95 22.37 4.72 -3.80
CA LEU A 95 22.37 4.77 -2.35
C LEU A 95 21.59 6.02 -1.93
N VAL A 96 20.63 5.86 -1.02
CA VAL A 96 19.74 6.93 -0.58
C VAL A 96 19.60 6.85 0.94
N GLY A 97 19.48 7.98 1.64
CA GLY A 97 19.14 7.95 3.07
C GLY A 97 17.74 7.39 3.27
N VAL A 98 17.53 6.49 4.23
CA VAL A 98 16.23 5.82 4.44
C VAL A 98 15.09 6.84 4.69
N HIS A 99 15.39 7.91 5.44
CA HIS A 99 14.47 9.01 5.72
C HIS A 99 14.27 10.00 4.56
N ASP A 100 15.10 9.95 3.50
CA ASP A 100 14.87 10.74 2.28
C ASP A 100 13.82 10.05 1.40
N ARG A 101 12.60 9.98 1.91
CA ARG A 101 11.44 9.39 1.22
C ARG A 101 11.22 10.01 -0.16
N ALA A 102 11.59 11.27 -0.39
CA ALA A 102 11.51 11.92 -1.69
C ALA A 102 12.57 11.38 -2.67
N GLY A 103 13.83 11.27 -2.23
CA GLY A 103 14.92 10.64 -2.97
C GLY A 103 14.67 9.16 -3.26
N VAL A 104 14.13 8.40 -2.30
CA VAL A 104 13.79 6.97 -2.49
C VAL A 104 12.69 6.83 -3.55
N VAL A 105 11.62 7.63 -3.43
CA VAL A 105 10.54 7.71 -4.43
C VAL A 105 11.04 8.10 -5.82
N ALA A 106 12.00 9.02 -5.92
CA ALA A 106 12.61 9.42 -7.18
C ALA A 106 13.47 8.29 -7.79
N ALA A 107 14.35 7.68 -7.01
CA ALA A 107 15.23 6.60 -7.45
C ALA A 107 14.44 5.36 -7.89
N ILE A 108 13.38 4.98 -7.16
CA ILE A 108 12.47 3.90 -7.59
C ILE A 108 11.81 4.26 -8.94
N SER A 109 11.40 5.52 -9.13
CA SER A 109 10.78 5.95 -10.40
C SER A 109 11.74 5.88 -11.58
N GLU A 110 12.99 6.29 -11.37
CA GLU A 110 14.05 6.26 -12.38
C GLU A 110 14.36 4.83 -12.83
N VAL A 111 14.51 3.89 -11.87
CA VAL A 111 14.83 2.48 -12.17
C VAL A 111 13.64 1.72 -12.77
N THR A 112 12.42 1.93 -12.26
CA THR A 112 11.25 1.13 -12.68
C THR A 112 10.46 1.73 -13.85
N GLY A 113 10.66 3.01 -14.17
CA GLY A 113 9.82 3.76 -15.09
C GLY A 113 8.38 4.02 -14.60
N ILE A 114 8.02 3.56 -13.39
CA ILE A 114 6.76 3.94 -12.75
C ILE A 114 6.88 5.39 -12.28
N PRO A 115 5.92 6.28 -12.60
CA PRO A 115 5.85 7.58 -11.93
C PRO A 115 5.39 7.40 -10.48
N PHE A 116 6.33 7.27 -9.54
CA PHE A 116 6.00 7.56 -8.14
C PHE A 116 5.80 9.07 -7.97
N ARG A 117 4.93 9.45 -7.05
CA ARG A 117 4.63 10.86 -6.80
C ARG A 117 5.52 11.31 -5.67
N VAL A 118 6.41 12.27 -5.95
CA VAL A 118 7.35 12.88 -4.99
C VAL A 118 6.66 13.37 -3.70
N HIS A 119 5.33 13.58 -3.76
CA HIS A 119 4.49 13.76 -2.60
C HIS A 119 3.41 12.68 -2.58
N GLY A 120 3.46 11.80 -1.57
CA GLY A 120 2.41 10.83 -1.29
C GLY A 120 1.05 11.51 -1.09
N ARG A 121 -0.03 10.79 -1.40
CA ARG A 121 -1.40 11.29 -1.23
C ARG A 121 -2.00 10.79 0.08
N ILE A 122 -2.37 11.72 0.95
CA ILE A 122 -3.20 11.43 2.11
C ILE A 122 -4.65 11.24 1.65
N PRO A 123 -5.42 10.30 2.25
CA PRO A 123 -6.87 10.42 2.30
C PRO A 123 -7.20 11.75 2.95
N TRP A 124 -7.98 12.61 2.29
CA TRP A 124 -8.26 13.95 2.79
C TRP A 124 -9.68 14.33 2.40
N ARG A 125 -10.51 14.61 3.42
CA ARG A 125 -11.96 14.78 3.29
C ARG A 125 -12.37 16.13 3.85
N SER A 126 -12.65 17.06 2.95
CA SER A 126 -13.13 18.40 3.21
C SER A 126 -14.09 18.82 2.10
N VAL A 127 -14.82 19.90 2.33
CA VAL A 127 -15.68 20.50 1.30
C VAL A 127 -14.85 21.51 0.52
N VAL A 128 -14.73 21.29 -0.78
CA VAL A 128 -13.97 22.13 -1.70
C VAL A 128 -14.93 22.94 -2.54
N ASP A 129 -14.93 24.26 -2.36
CA ASP A 129 -15.63 25.14 -3.30
C ASP A 129 -14.89 25.11 -4.65
N THR A 130 -15.64 24.83 -5.71
CA THR A 130 -15.12 24.50 -7.03
C THR A 130 -15.84 25.35 -8.07
N GLN A 131 -15.17 26.38 -8.59
CA GLN A 131 -15.64 27.14 -9.74
C GLN A 131 -15.18 26.46 -11.03
N PHE A 132 -16.11 25.83 -11.74
CA PHE A 132 -15.85 25.13 -13.00
C PHE A 132 -17.01 25.32 -13.99
N ASP A 133 -16.69 25.58 -15.27
CA ASP A 133 -17.68 25.84 -16.34
C ASP A 133 -18.67 26.96 -15.95
N GLY A 134 -18.13 28.09 -15.48
CA GLY A 134 -18.89 29.25 -15.03
C GLY A 134 -19.76 29.03 -13.79
N ARG A 135 -19.67 27.88 -13.12
CA ARG A 135 -20.53 27.51 -11.99
C ARG A 135 -19.73 27.08 -10.76
N THR A 136 -20.00 27.75 -9.65
CA THR A 136 -19.60 27.38 -8.29
C THR A 136 -20.31 26.10 -7.86
N ARG A 137 -19.58 25.17 -7.21
CA ARG A 137 -20.09 23.90 -6.67
C ARG A 137 -19.26 23.51 -5.45
N PHE A 138 -19.93 23.11 -4.37
CA PHE A 138 -19.26 22.46 -3.25
C PHE A 138 -19.10 20.96 -3.56
N LEU A 139 -17.86 20.46 -3.56
CA LEU A 139 -17.51 19.07 -3.89
C LEU A 139 -16.71 18.42 -2.76
N ASP A 140 -16.94 17.13 -2.55
CA ASP A 140 -16.24 16.34 -1.52
C ASP A 140 -14.82 15.98 -2.00
N SER A 141 -13.77 16.23 -1.20
CA SER A 141 -12.43 15.70 -1.51
C SER A 141 -12.25 14.24 -1.10
N ILE A 142 -11.41 13.54 -1.87
CA ILE A 142 -11.01 12.13 -1.66
C ILE A 142 -9.61 12.06 -1.07
N ASP A 143 -8.68 12.77 -1.70
CA ASP A 143 -7.25 12.72 -1.45
C ASP A 143 -6.60 14.09 -1.70
N LEU A 144 -5.52 14.38 -0.97
CA LEU A 144 -4.72 15.60 -1.10
C LEU A 144 -3.22 15.27 -1.18
N SER A 145 -2.49 16.09 -1.91
CA SER A 145 -1.02 16.09 -2.02
C SER A 145 -0.53 17.49 -2.36
N VAL A 146 0.73 17.80 -2.08
CA VAL A 146 1.38 19.10 -2.35
C VAL A 146 1.26 19.57 -3.81
N SER A 147 1.01 18.65 -4.77
CA SER A 147 0.85 18.94 -6.19
C SER A 147 -0.58 18.78 -6.74
N GLY A 148 -1.57 18.41 -5.92
CA GLY A 148 -2.96 18.30 -6.37
C GLY A 148 -3.89 17.52 -5.44
N ILE A 149 -5.16 17.52 -5.82
CA ILE A 149 -6.31 17.02 -5.05
C ILE A 149 -7.20 16.12 -5.93
N SER A 150 -8.00 15.22 -5.35
CA SER A 150 -9.08 14.53 -6.06
C SER A 150 -10.45 14.86 -5.47
N LEU A 151 -11.46 15.07 -6.32
CA LEU A 151 -12.82 15.51 -5.95
C LEU A 151 -13.91 14.55 -6.47
N VAL A 152 -14.91 14.24 -5.63
CA VAL A 152 -16.13 13.48 -5.96
C VAL A 152 -17.23 14.40 -6.48
N GLY A 153 -18.08 13.90 -7.37
CA GLY A 153 -19.16 14.67 -7.97
C GLY A 153 -18.70 15.67 -9.04
N PHE A 154 -17.41 15.63 -9.41
CA PHE A 154 -16.86 16.55 -10.39
C PHE A 154 -17.55 16.37 -11.76
N PRO A 155 -17.97 17.46 -12.43
CA PRO A 155 -18.67 17.39 -13.72
C PRO A 155 -17.81 16.75 -14.83
N ARG A 156 -18.45 16.37 -15.94
CA ARG A 156 -17.73 15.82 -17.11
C ARG A 156 -16.75 16.85 -17.68
N ALA A 157 -15.48 16.68 -17.36
CA ALA A 157 -14.37 17.51 -17.82
C ALA A 157 -13.37 16.71 -18.67
N ARG A 158 -12.59 17.42 -19.48
CA ARG A 158 -11.48 16.88 -20.27
C ARG A 158 -10.16 17.11 -19.53
N ARG A 159 -9.14 16.30 -19.87
CA ARG A 159 -7.79 16.50 -19.37
C ARG A 159 -7.22 17.82 -19.90
N GLY A 160 -6.80 18.70 -18.99
CA GLY A 160 -6.32 20.06 -19.29
C GLY A 160 -7.32 21.17 -18.95
N ASP A 161 -8.61 20.87 -18.75
CA ASP A 161 -9.61 21.85 -18.30
C ASP A 161 -9.24 22.36 -16.90
N ARG A 162 -9.54 23.63 -16.61
CA ARG A 162 -9.18 24.29 -15.34
C ARG A 162 -10.40 24.55 -14.45
N ALA A 163 -10.18 24.43 -13.15
CA ALA A 163 -11.08 24.88 -12.09
C ALA A 163 -10.33 25.85 -11.16
N GLU A 164 -11.06 26.78 -10.55
CA GLU A 164 -10.59 27.46 -9.36
C GLU A 164 -11.16 26.72 -8.14
N LEU A 165 -10.29 26.38 -7.18
CA LEU A 165 -10.63 25.59 -6.00
C LEU A 165 -10.33 26.42 -4.75
N THR A 166 -11.31 26.57 -3.85
CA THR A 166 -11.10 27.14 -2.52
C THR A 166 -11.43 26.10 -1.45
N PHE A 167 -10.48 25.83 -0.56
CA PHE A 167 -10.63 24.84 0.50
C PHE A 167 -9.81 25.23 1.73
N ASP A 168 -10.27 24.82 2.92
CA ASP A 168 -9.52 25.03 4.16
C ASP A 168 -8.30 24.09 4.23
N VAL A 169 -7.20 24.59 4.79
CA VAL A 169 -5.97 23.86 5.11
C VAL A 169 -5.58 24.26 6.53
N GLY A 170 -5.85 23.36 7.49
CA GLY A 170 -5.65 23.55 8.94
C GLY A 170 -6.56 24.57 9.64
N SER A 171 -6.54 25.82 9.17
CA SER A 171 -7.41 26.93 9.64
C SER A 171 -7.30 28.18 8.73
N ARG A 172 -7.13 27.99 7.43
CA ARG A 172 -7.07 29.05 6.40
C ARG A 172 -7.57 28.51 5.07
N LEU A 173 -8.45 29.27 4.42
CA LEU A 173 -8.84 29.02 3.03
C LEU A 173 -7.66 29.28 2.09
N VAL A 174 -7.28 28.26 1.32
CA VAL A 174 -6.36 28.34 0.19
C VAL A 174 -7.19 28.35 -1.09
N THR A 175 -6.98 29.35 -1.95
CA THR A 175 -7.61 29.45 -3.28
C THR A 175 -6.56 29.20 -4.36
N VAL A 176 -6.81 28.23 -5.24
CA VAL A 176 -5.81 27.71 -6.19
C VAL A 176 -6.43 27.36 -7.54
N THR A 177 -5.80 27.79 -8.63
CA THR A 177 -6.11 27.27 -9.97
C THR A 177 -5.57 25.85 -10.12
N ALA A 178 -6.42 24.89 -10.44
CA ALA A 178 -6.05 23.50 -10.68
C ALA A 178 -6.51 23.02 -12.06
N ALA A 179 -5.70 22.17 -12.70
CA ALA A 179 -6.01 21.55 -13.99
C ALA A 179 -6.39 20.08 -13.82
N VAL A 180 -7.44 19.64 -14.50
CA VAL A 180 -7.89 18.24 -14.52
C VAL A 180 -6.83 17.38 -15.21
N VAL A 181 -6.17 16.49 -14.46
CA VAL A 181 -5.16 15.55 -15.00
C VAL A 181 -5.73 14.18 -15.31
N ARG A 182 -6.82 13.77 -14.62
CA ARG A 182 -7.59 12.55 -14.91
C ARG A 182 -9.05 12.71 -14.50
N THR A 183 -9.95 11.97 -15.13
CA THR A 183 -11.29 11.66 -14.63
C THR A 183 -11.42 10.15 -14.39
N PHE A 184 -12.24 9.76 -13.41
CA PHE A 184 -12.43 8.38 -12.99
C PHE A 184 -13.79 8.23 -12.26
N GLU A 185 -14.13 7.02 -11.83
CA GLU A 185 -15.31 6.75 -11.00
C GLU A 185 -14.88 6.46 -9.56
N PHE A 186 -15.59 7.03 -8.59
CA PHE A 186 -15.40 6.79 -7.17
C PHE A 186 -16.76 6.61 -6.49
N GLU A 187 -16.99 5.49 -5.82
CA GLU A 187 -18.26 5.16 -5.14
C GLU A 187 -19.52 5.34 -6.05
N GLY A 188 -19.41 4.98 -7.34
CA GLY A 188 -20.49 5.15 -8.33
C GLY A 188 -20.70 6.59 -8.82
N ARG A 189 -19.91 7.55 -8.36
CA ARG A 189 -19.97 8.97 -8.73
C ARG A 189 -18.80 9.33 -9.66
N SER A 190 -19.04 10.29 -10.56
CA SER A 190 -17.99 10.92 -11.36
C SER A 190 -16.97 11.61 -10.45
N ALA A 191 -15.67 11.38 -10.67
CA ALA A 191 -14.59 11.98 -9.91
C ALA A 191 -13.49 12.53 -10.84
N ALA A 192 -12.78 13.56 -10.38
CA ALA A 192 -11.65 14.13 -11.08
C ALA A 192 -10.43 14.21 -10.17
N GLY A 193 -9.25 13.88 -10.73
CA GLY A 193 -7.97 14.20 -10.13
C GLY A 193 -7.45 15.46 -10.78
N LEU A 194 -7.21 16.49 -9.98
CA LEU A 194 -6.66 17.77 -10.42
C LEU A 194 -5.21 17.93 -9.91
N SER A 195 -4.44 18.75 -10.61
CA SER A 195 -3.10 19.18 -10.21
C SER A 195 -3.05 20.70 -10.11
N PHE A 196 -2.43 21.23 -9.05
CA PHE A 196 -2.33 22.66 -8.83
C PHE A 196 -1.41 23.30 -9.88
N VAL A 197 -1.93 24.29 -10.61
CA VAL A 197 -1.20 25.02 -11.66
C VAL A 197 -0.32 26.12 -11.05
N SER A 198 -0.80 26.73 -9.96
CA SER A 198 -0.13 27.83 -9.27
C SER A 198 -0.58 27.91 -7.81
N LEU A 199 0.24 27.37 -6.90
CA LEU A 199 0.21 27.73 -5.47
C LEU A 199 1.22 28.86 -5.25
N THR A 200 0.94 29.78 -4.32
CA THR A 200 2.01 30.67 -3.81
C THR A 200 3.01 29.85 -2.98
N PRO A 201 4.23 30.35 -2.71
CA PRO A 201 5.16 29.66 -1.81
C PRO A 201 4.55 29.43 -0.42
N GLU A 202 3.82 30.40 0.14
CA GLU A 202 3.16 30.26 1.44
C GLU A 202 2.05 29.20 1.41
N ASP A 203 1.18 29.20 0.40
CA ASP A 203 0.13 28.18 0.27
C ASP A 203 0.72 26.79 0.02
N ARG A 204 1.84 26.72 -0.70
CA ARG A 204 2.56 25.46 -0.94
C ARG A 204 3.18 24.93 0.34
N GLU A 205 3.80 25.78 1.17
CA GLU A 205 4.29 25.41 2.49
C GLU A 205 3.14 25.01 3.44
N ARG A 206 1.96 25.62 3.32
CA ARG A 206 0.75 25.24 4.09
C ARG A 206 0.19 23.89 3.69
N VAL A 207 -0.04 23.66 2.40
CA VAL A 207 -0.50 22.35 1.90
C VAL A 207 0.56 21.27 2.16
N LEU A 208 1.85 21.61 2.09
CA LEU A 208 2.94 20.73 2.49
C LEU A 208 2.88 20.42 3.99
N ALA A 209 2.78 21.43 4.86
CA ALA A 209 2.69 21.23 6.30
C ALA A 209 1.47 20.39 6.71
N GLU A 210 0.31 20.58 6.09
CA GLU A 210 -0.89 19.76 6.32
C GLU A 210 -0.67 18.30 5.86
N VAL A 211 -0.16 18.09 4.64
CA VAL A 211 0.12 16.76 4.09
C VAL A 211 1.19 16.04 4.92
N TYR A 212 2.21 16.75 5.41
CA TYR A 212 3.20 16.18 6.32
C TYR A 212 2.67 15.99 7.75
N ALA A 213 1.75 16.82 8.24
CA ALA A 213 1.12 16.63 9.55
C ALA A 213 0.25 15.36 9.57
N GLU A 214 -0.62 15.19 8.58
CA GLU A 214 -1.43 13.98 8.40
C GLU A 214 -0.56 12.75 8.13
N GLN A 215 0.48 12.84 7.28
CA GLN A 215 1.41 11.71 7.06
C GLN A 215 2.19 11.35 8.32
N LYS A 216 2.73 12.34 9.02
CA LYS A 216 3.43 12.13 10.29
C LYS A 216 2.49 11.55 11.34
N GLN A 217 1.25 12.01 11.42
CA GLN A 217 0.26 11.47 12.36
C GLN A 217 -0.12 10.03 11.99
N VAL A 218 -0.22 9.68 10.71
CA VAL A 218 -0.34 8.27 10.27
C VAL A 218 0.89 7.47 10.74
N GLN A 219 2.11 7.95 10.52
CA GLN A 219 3.33 7.23 10.95
C GLN A 219 3.46 7.11 12.49
N GLU A 220 3.17 8.16 13.25
CA GLU A 220 3.17 8.13 14.72
C GLU A 220 2.04 7.23 15.27
N THR A 221 0.94 7.05 14.52
CA THR A 221 -0.12 6.06 14.83
C THR A 221 0.35 4.62 14.62
N TRP A 222 1.29 4.35 13.70
CA TRP A 222 1.94 3.04 13.60
C TRP A 222 2.87 2.79 14.80
N GLY A 223 3.55 3.84 15.29
CA GLY A 223 4.41 3.78 16.47
C GLY A 223 3.67 3.67 17.81
N ARG A 224 2.41 4.13 17.91
CA ARG A 224 1.59 4.07 19.14
C ARG A 224 0.11 3.79 18.85
N VAL A 225 -0.25 2.50 18.80
CA VAL A 225 -1.61 2.04 18.51
C VAL A 225 -2.63 2.42 19.60
N ARG A 226 -3.66 3.21 19.21
CA ARG A 226 -5.06 3.15 19.72
C ARG A 226 -5.99 3.88 18.73
N ALA A 227 -7.25 3.43 18.59
CA ALA A 227 -8.16 3.88 17.51
C ALA A 227 -9.66 3.72 17.84
N PRO A 228 -10.52 4.59 17.26
CA PRO A 228 -11.84 4.26 16.64
C PRO A 228 -12.03 5.02 15.28
N ARG A 229 -13.19 5.31 14.63
CA ARG A 229 -14.47 4.61 14.30
C ARG A 229 -15.08 5.23 13.01
N TYR A 230 -16.13 4.59 12.43
CA TYR A 230 -17.01 5.05 11.32
C TYR A 230 -16.43 5.09 9.88
N GLY A 231 -17.21 5.00 8.78
CA GLY A 231 -18.56 4.47 8.56
C GLY A 231 -18.59 3.48 7.37
N ALA A 232 -19.58 2.58 7.28
CA ALA A 232 -19.49 1.34 6.49
C ALA A 232 -20.24 1.35 5.13
N GLY A 233 -19.86 0.42 4.23
CA GLY A 233 -20.44 0.26 2.89
C GLY A 233 -21.65 -0.69 2.84
N THR A 234 -22.67 -0.30 2.07
CA THR A 234 -24.05 -0.83 2.12
C THR A 234 -24.32 -2.14 1.36
N GLN A 235 -23.29 -2.94 1.06
CA GLN A 235 -23.45 -4.30 0.50
C GLN A 235 -22.82 -5.40 1.36
N THR A 236 -22.00 -5.04 2.36
CA THR A 236 -21.46 -6.02 3.32
C THR A 236 -22.24 -6.05 4.63
N LEU A 237 -23.05 -5.02 4.92
CA LEU A 237 -23.67 -4.82 6.24
C LEU A 237 -24.70 -5.90 6.63
N ASP A 238 -25.41 -6.48 5.66
CA ASP A 238 -26.37 -7.54 5.93
C ASP A 238 -25.64 -8.85 6.28
N LEU A 239 -24.65 -9.25 5.47
CA LEU A 239 -23.79 -10.40 5.78
C LEU A 239 -23.00 -10.21 7.10
N VAL A 240 -22.56 -9.00 7.42
CA VAL A 240 -21.87 -8.68 8.69
C VAL A 240 -22.83 -8.70 9.90
N ARG A 241 -24.14 -8.50 9.68
CA ARG A 241 -25.17 -8.70 10.72
C ARG A 241 -25.49 -10.18 10.94
N GLU A 242 -25.53 -10.99 9.87
CA GLU A 242 -25.75 -12.44 9.97
C GLU A 242 -24.52 -13.17 10.52
N LEU A 243 -23.31 -12.68 10.25
CA LEU A 243 -22.02 -13.29 10.63
C LEU A 243 -21.32 -12.58 11.80
N GLY A 244 -22.11 -12.05 12.74
CA GLY A 244 -21.62 -11.27 13.89
C GLY A 244 -21.01 -12.12 15.02
N HIS A 245 -19.76 -11.84 15.36
CA HIS A 245 -19.05 -12.32 16.57
C HIS A 245 -18.73 -13.83 16.70
N ASP A 246 -18.47 -14.54 15.61
CA ASP A 246 -18.06 -15.96 15.68
C ASP A 246 -16.96 -16.36 14.66
N GLU A 247 -16.21 -17.42 14.99
CA GLU A 247 -15.22 -18.07 14.11
C GLU A 247 -15.86 -18.69 12.87
N SER A 248 -17.11 -19.18 12.99
CA SER A 248 -17.90 -19.77 11.89
C SER A 248 -17.97 -18.87 10.63
N ALA A 249 -17.90 -17.56 10.81
CA ALA A 249 -17.85 -16.60 9.73
C ALA A 249 -16.54 -16.64 8.91
N ASN A 250 -15.41 -17.00 9.53
CA ASN A 250 -14.15 -17.25 8.80
C ASN A 250 -14.23 -18.54 8.00
N PHE A 251 -14.81 -19.60 8.57
CA PHE A 251 -15.09 -20.84 7.84
C PHE A 251 -15.99 -20.57 6.62
N THR A 252 -17.03 -19.73 6.77
CA THR A 252 -17.91 -19.32 5.67
C THR A 252 -17.12 -18.68 4.51
N TYR A 253 -16.33 -17.62 4.75
CA TYR A 253 -15.56 -16.98 3.68
C TYR A 253 -14.43 -17.87 3.12
N PHE A 254 -13.89 -18.78 3.93
CA PHE A 254 -12.91 -19.77 3.51
C PHE A 254 -13.51 -20.79 2.54
N ASP A 255 -14.69 -21.33 2.87
CA ASP A 255 -15.40 -22.27 1.99
C ASP A 255 -15.95 -21.58 0.72
N MET A 256 -16.31 -20.29 0.78
CA MET A 256 -16.60 -19.49 -0.42
C MET A 256 -15.38 -19.41 -1.37
N LEU A 257 -14.17 -19.12 -0.84
CA LEU A 257 -12.94 -19.19 -1.64
C LEU A 257 -12.71 -20.60 -2.19
N ARG A 258 -12.95 -21.62 -1.36
CA ARG A 258 -12.73 -23.03 -1.72
C ARG A 258 -13.60 -23.48 -2.89
N ALA A 259 -14.91 -23.24 -2.82
CA ALA A 259 -15.87 -23.60 -3.85
C ALA A 259 -15.55 -22.89 -5.18
N VAL A 260 -15.20 -21.61 -5.15
CA VAL A 260 -14.84 -20.83 -6.36
C VAL A 260 -13.49 -21.25 -6.94
N VAL A 261 -12.49 -21.57 -6.12
CA VAL A 261 -11.18 -22.09 -6.59
C VAL A 261 -11.32 -23.48 -7.22
N ARG A 262 -12.17 -24.34 -6.64
CA ARG A 262 -12.50 -25.68 -7.18
C ARG A 262 -13.45 -25.63 -8.38
N LYS A 263 -14.13 -24.50 -8.61
CA LYS A 263 -15.20 -24.32 -9.61
C LYS A 263 -16.44 -25.19 -9.33
N GLU A 264 -16.68 -25.50 -8.07
CA GLU A 264 -17.87 -26.25 -7.62
C GLU A 264 -19.15 -25.40 -7.78
N GLU A 265 -19.06 -24.08 -7.57
CA GLU A 265 -20.19 -23.15 -7.69
C GLU A 265 -19.87 -21.85 -8.43
N SER A 266 -20.86 -21.30 -9.13
CA SER A 266 -20.80 -19.97 -9.77
C SER A 266 -21.18 -18.85 -8.79
N MET A 267 -20.51 -18.80 -7.63
CA MET A 267 -20.80 -17.82 -6.58
C MET A 267 -20.11 -16.47 -6.84
N ALA A 268 -20.81 -15.37 -6.58
CA ALA A 268 -20.22 -14.03 -6.61
C ALA A 268 -19.54 -13.71 -5.27
N LEU A 269 -18.22 -13.54 -5.28
CA LEU A 269 -17.47 -13.16 -4.08
C LEU A 269 -17.58 -11.66 -3.76
N PRO A 270 -17.62 -11.26 -2.48
CA PRO A 270 -17.42 -9.87 -2.07
C PRO A 270 -16.11 -9.31 -2.62
N ARG A 271 -16.10 -8.05 -3.09
CA ARG A 271 -14.92 -7.43 -3.75
C ARG A 271 -13.61 -7.53 -2.96
N TRP A 272 -13.67 -7.53 -1.63
CA TRP A 272 -12.49 -7.66 -0.77
C TRP A 272 -11.93 -9.10 -0.77
N LEU A 273 -12.81 -10.11 -0.79
CA LEU A 273 -12.47 -11.53 -0.84
C LEU A 273 -12.02 -11.94 -2.25
N GLU A 274 -12.58 -11.30 -3.28
CA GLU A 274 -12.12 -11.42 -4.66
C GLU A 274 -10.67 -10.93 -4.83
N ARG A 275 -10.26 -9.84 -4.15
CA ARG A 275 -8.85 -9.44 -4.11
C ARG A 275 -7.97 -10.53 -3.51
N ILE A 276 -8.40 -11.19 -2.43
CA ILE A 276 -7.68 -12.34 -1.85
C ILE A 276 -7.61 -13.47 -2.88
N ARG A 277 -8.73 -13.86 -3.52
CA ARG A 277 -8.77 -14.91 -4.56
C ARG A 277 -7.77 -14.65 -5.69
N THR A 278 -7.70 -13.42 -6.19
CA THR A 278 -6.79 -13.01 -7.28
C THR A 278 -5.32 -12.85 -6.85
N SER A 279 -5.01 -12.97 -5.56
CA SER A 279 -3.66 -12.91 -4.98
C SER A 279 -3.29 -14.15 -4.15
N LEU A 280 -4.04 -15.25 -4.30
CA LEU A 280 -3.65 -16.55 -3.75
C LEU A 280 -2.39 -17.08 -4.46
N VAL A 281 -1.42 -17.55 -3.69
CA VAL A 281 -0.25 -18.25 -4.23
C VAL A 281 -0.56 -19.72 -4.54
N ARG A 282 0.36 -20.42 -5.21
CA ARG A 282 0.16 -21.83 -5.62
C ARG A 282 -0.10 -22.76 -4.42
N GLU A 283 0.63 -22.61 -3.32
CA GLU A 283 0.44 -23.50 -2.15
C GLU A 283 -0.89 -23.21 -1.40
N GLU A 284 -1.34 -21.95 -1.35
CA GLU A 284 -2.69 -21.58 -0.89
C GLU A 284 -3.78 -22.21 -1.79
N VAL A 285 -3.63 -22.14 -3.11
CA VAL A 285 -4.53 -22.79 -4.08
C VAL A 285 -4.55 -24.32 -3.92
N ARG A 286 -3.38 -24.96 -3.76
CA ARG A 286 -3.27 -26.41 -3.53
C ARG A 286 -4.05 -26.84 -2.28
N MET A 287 -3.90 -26.09 -1.19
CA MET A 287 -4.61 -26.36 0.07
C MET A 287 -6.14 -26.29 -0.13
N LEU A 288 -6.66 -25.24 -0.77
CA LEU A 288 -8.10 -25.12 -1.06
C LEU A 288 -8.62 -26.26 -1.96
N LEU A 289 -7.83 -26.66 -2.97
CA LEU A 289 -8.10 -27.84 -3.80
C LEU A 289 -8.03 -29.18 -3.04
N GLY A 290 -7.57 -29.20 -1.79
CA GLY A 290 -7.40 -30.43 -1.00
C GLY A 290 -6.17 -31.26 -1.38
N GLN A 291 -5.20 -30.64 -2.06
CA GLN A 291 -3.93 -31.25 -2.42
C GLN A 291 -2.89 -31.02 -1.31
N PRO A 292 -1.86 -31.89 -1.18
CA PRO A 292 -0.74 -31.62 -0.28
C PRO A 292 -0.10 -30.27 -0.58
N SER A 293 0.12 -29.46 0.45
CA SER A 293 0.66 -28.09 0.41
C SER A 293 1.59 -27.83 1.60
N CYS A 294 2.24 -26.67 1.64
CA CYS A 294 2.88 -26.18 2.87
C CYS A 294 1.88 -26.04 4.02
N THR A 295 2.32 -26.27 5.25
CA THR A 295 1.49 -26.25 6.47
C THR A 295 0.94 -24.86 6.81
N TRP A 296 1.67 -23.80 6.46
CA TRP A 296 1.23 -22.41 6.65
C TRP A 296 0.11 -21.96 5.69
N ALA A 297 -0.20 -22.73 4.65
CA ALA A 297 -1.13 -22.32 3.57
C ALA A 297 -2.56 -22.06 4.07
N GLU A 298 -3.03 -22.81 5.06
CA GLU A 298 -4.35 -22.57 5.67
C GLU A 298 -4.34 -21.35 6.59
N THR A 299 -3.33 -21.23 7.46
CA THR A 299 -3.16 -20.11 8.39
C THR A 299 -3.06 -18.77 7.67
N THR A 300 -2.37 -18.73 6.52
CA THR A 300 -2.20 -17.52 5.71
C THR A 300 -3.50 -17.10 5.03
N ILE A 301 -4.28 -18.02 4.44
CA ILE A 301 -5.62 -17.71 3.92
C ILE A 301 -6.54 -17.21 5.04
N ARG A 302 -6.58 -17.91 6.19
CA ARG A 302 -7.39 -17.50 7.35
C ARG A 302 -7.01 -16.09 7.82
N MET A 303 -5.73 -15.80 8.02
CA MET A 303 -5.26 -14.47 8.43
C MET A 303 -5.60 -13.37 7.40
N ARG A 304 -5.51 -13.66 6.10
CA ARG A 304 -5.92 -12.72 5.04
C ARG A 304 -7.43 -12.47 5.04
N ILE A 305 -8.24 -13.50 5.32
CA ILE A 305 -9.69 -13.35 5.54
C ILE A 305 -9.96 -12.49 6.78
N ASP A 306 -9.30 -12.76 7.90
CA ASP A 306 -9.46 -12.02 9.16
C ASP A 306 -9.11 -10.54 9.02
N LEU A 307 -7.94 -10.21 8.47
CA LEU A 307 -7.56 -8.82 8.18
C LEU A 307 -8.55 -8.17 7.20
N GLY A 308 -9.00 -8.91 6.19
CA GLY A 308 -10.03 -8.47 5.24
C GLY A 308 -11.39 -8.17 5.88
N ARG A 309 -11.81 -8.93 6.90
CA ARG A 309 -13.01 -8.67 7.71
C ARG A 309 -12.80 -7.51 8.68
N GLN A 310 -11.66 -7.43 9.34
CA GLN A 310 -11.34 -6.39 10.32
C GLN A 310 -11.20 -5.00 9.66
N ALA A 311 -10.73 -4.93 8.42
CA ALA A 311 -10.77 -3.71 7.60
C ALA A 311 -12.21 -3.17 7.36
N LEU A 312 -13.24 -4.01 7.53
CA LEU A 312 -14.65 -3.66 7.35
C LEU A 312 -15.35 -3.41 8.70
N ASN A 313 -15.00 -4.16 9.75
CA ASN A 313 -15.53 -4.02 11.10
C ASN A 313 -14.62 -3.16 11.99
N ARG A 314 -15.01 -1.89 12.20
CA ARG A 314 -14.16 -0.89 12.88
C ARG A 314 -14.07 -1.04 14.40
N ASP A 315 -14.97 -1.80 15.00
CA ASP A 315 -14.99 -2.10 16.43
C ASP A 315 -14.24 -3.40 16.77
N ALA A 316 -13.65 -4.07 15.77
CA ALA A 316 -12.81 -5.23 16.00
C ALA A 316 -11.44 -4.84 16.59
N GLU A 317 -11.09 -5.48 17.70
CA GLU A 317 -9.70 -5.55 18.15
C GLU A 317 -8.90 -6.35 17.12
N MET A 318 -7.79 -5.77 16.64
CA MET A 318 -7.17 -6.23 15.40
C MET A 318 -6.02 -7.20 15.63
N ALA A 319 -5.97 -8.25 14.81
CA ALA A 319 -4.99 -9.33 14.85
C ALA A 319 -3.58 -8.92 14.34
N TYR A 320 -3.19 -7.65 14.52
CA TYR A 320 -1.94 -7.09 14.00
C TYR A 320 -0.69 -7.81 14.53
N SER A 321 -0.64 -8.16 15.83
CA SER A 321 0.45 -8.98 16.38
C SER A 321 0.50 -10.32 15.63
N ALA A 322 -0.58 -11.11 15.69
CA ALA A 322 -0.64 -12.43 15.07
C ALA A 322 -0.32 -12.42 13.55
N ALA A 323 -0.62 -11.34 12.84
CA ALA A 323 -0.23 -11.17 11.44
C ALA A 323 1.28 -10.89 11.25
N LEU A 324 1.91 -10.11 12.13
CA LEU A 324 3.37 -9.87 12.14
C LEU A 324 4.16 -11.08 12.66
N ASP A 325 3.63 -11.76 13.68
CA ASP A 325 4.12 -13.03 14.22
C ASP A 325 4.07 -14.12 13.12
N LEU A 326 3.02 -14.14 12.29
CA LEU A 326 2.93 -14.97 11.10
C LEU A 326 3.95 -14.55 10.02
N CYS A 327 4.09 -13.25 9.73
CA CYS A 327 5.10 -12.76 8.77
C CYS A 327 6.54 -13.19 9.16
N THR A 328 6.82 -13.26 10.46
CA THR A 328 8.11 -13.68 11.02
C THR A 328 8.28 -15.20 10.94
N SER A 329 7.34 -15.97 11.50
CA SER A 329 7.38 -17.45 11.53
C SER A 329 7.25 -18.13 10.16
N LEU A 330 6.71 -17.43 9.15
CA LEU A 330 6.77 -17.88 7.75
C LEU A 330 8.22 -18.08 7.26
N THR A 331 9.16 -17.26 7.74
CA THR A 331 10.59 -17.37 7.40
C THR A 331 11.18 -18.68 7.93
N GLU A 332 10.85 -19.03 9.17
CA GLU A 332 11.35 -20.21 9.88
C GLU A 332 10.72 -21.49 9.32
N THR A 333 9.39 -21.48 9.13
CA THR A 333 8.64 -22.64 8.62
C THR A 333 8.88 -22.93 7.14
N ALA A 334 9.45 -21.98 6.38
CA ALA A 334 9.87 -22.17 5.00
C ALA A 334 11.39 -22.41 4.84
N ALA A 335 12.19 -22.37 5.91
CA ALA A 335 13.63 -22.57 5.83
C ALA A 335 13.99 -23.91 5.14
N GLY A 336 14.91 -23.86 4.17
CA GLY A 336 15.29 -25.02 3.35
C GLY A 336 14.24 -25.47 2.31
N SER A 337 13.13 -24.74 2.15
CA SER A 337 12.16 -25.00 1.07
C SER A 337 12.72 -24.59 -0.31
N PRO A 338 12.21 -25.14 -1.41
CA PRO A 338 12.59 -24.73 -2.76
C PRO A 338 12.32 -23.24 -3.05
N ASP A 339 13.08 -22.65 -3.98
CA ASP A 339 13.00 -21.23 -4.35
C ASP A 339 11.58 -20.73 -4.65
N ASP A 340 10.77 -21.55 -5.31
CA ASP A 340 9.41 -21.18 -5.69
C ASP A 340 8.46 -21.14 -4.49
N VAL A 341 8.74 -21.84 -3.40
CA VAL A 341 8.03 -21.72 -2.12
C VAL A 341 8.49 -20.46 -1.38
N LEU A 342 9.80 -20.20 -1.32
CA LEU A 342 10.35 -19.00 -0.70
C LEU A 342 9.85 -17.70 -1.39
N ALA A 343 9.78 -17.69 -2.72
CA ALA A 343 9.25 -16.57 -3.50
C ALA A 343 7.73 -16.35 -3.35
N GLN A 344 6.99 -17.39 -2.91
CA GLN A 344 5.58 -17.28 -2.52
C GLN A 344 5.43 -16.74 -1.09
N VAL A 345 6.27 -17.16 -0.15
CA VAL A 345 6.32 -16.62 1.22
C VAL A 345 6.57 -15.11 1.20
N ALA A 346 7.53 -14.64 0.40
CA ALA A 346 7.79 -13.21 0.25
C ALA A 346 6.59 -12.43 -0.34
N GLN A 347 5.75 -13.06 -1.16
CA GLN A 347 4.51 -12.45 -1.66
C GLN A 347 3.43 -12.39 -0.58
N ILE A 348 3.21 -13.49 0.15
CA ILE A 348 2.25 -13.54 1.26
C ILE A 348 2.61 -12.50 2.31
N ARG A 349 3.89 -12.36 2.67
CA ARG A 349 4.36 -11.35 3.61
C ARG A 349 4.02 -9.93 3.14
N ALA A 350 4.28 -9.62 1.87
CA ALA A 350 3.92 -8.33 1.28
C ALA A 350 2.39 -8.08 1.27
N ASP A 351 1.58 -9.09 0.97
CA ASP A 351 0.11 -8.96 0.96
C ASP A 351 -0.50 -8.91 2.37
N LEU A 352 0.10 -9.55 3.37
CA LEU A 352 -0.26 -9.40 4.78
C LEU A 352 0.08 -7.98 5.27
N LEU A 353 1.31 -7.49 5.03
CA LEU A 353 1.72 -6.12 5.35
C LEU A 353 0.84 -5.07 4.64
N ARG A 354 0.43 -5.33 3.39
CA ARG A 354 -0.51 -4.49 2.64
C ARG A 354 -1.90 -4.50 3.26
N ALA A 355 -2.41 -5.66 3.68
CA ALA A 355 -3.70 -5.77 4.37
C ALA A 355 -3.68 -5.03 5.73
N ILE A 356 -2.56 -5.10 6.46
CA ILE A 356 -2.31 -4.31 7.69
C ILE A 356 -2.38 -2.80 7.37
N GLY A 357 -1.56 -2.31 6.44
CA GLY A 357 -1.48 -0.88 6.12
C GLY A 357 -2.79 -0.28 5.61
N VAL A 358 -3.52 -1.01 4.75
CA VAL A 358 -4.85 -0.61 4.26
C VAL A 358 -5.88 -0.53 5.39
N SER A 359 -5.80 -1.43 6.38
CA SER A 359 -6.70 -1.43 7.53
C SER A 359 -6.46 -0.25 8.48
N VAL A 360 -5.20 0.14 8.69
CA VAL A 360 -4.85 1.36 9.44
C VAL A 360 -5.39 2.60 8.74
N ALA A 361 -5.20 2.71 7.42
CA ALA A 361 -5.59 3.88 6.62
C ALA A 361 -7.12 4.11 6.49
N CYS A 362 -7.96 3.19 6.96
CA CYS A 362 -9.43 3.25 6.85
C CYS A 362 -10.15 3.71 8.14
N ARG A 363 -9.41 4.29 9.10
CA ARG A 363 -9.89 4.75 10.43
C ARG A 363 -9.92 6.29 10.53
N PRO A 364 -11.09 6.94 10.72
CA PRO A 364 -11.22 8.40 10.73
C PRO A 364 -10.73 9.19 11.95
N GLU A 365 -10.46 8.61 13.11
CA GLU A 365 -10.16 9.41 14.32
C GLU A 365 -8.69 9.90 14.41
N SER A 366 -8.09 10.18 13.25
CA SER A 366 -6.84 10.97 13.13
C SER A 366 -7.06 12.47 13.29
N ASN A 367 -8.17 12.95 13.85
CA ASN A 367 -8.43 14.39 14.02
C ASN A 367 -8.76 14.78 15.47
N PRO A 368 -7.78 15.29 16.24
CA PRO A 368 -7.96 15.63 17.66
C PRO A 368 -8.66 16.99 17.91
N ARG A 369 -9.40 17.55 16.94
CA ARG A 369 -10.13 18.84 17.09
C ARG A 369 -11.66 18.73 17.20
N ALA A 370 -12.23 17.53 17.23
CA ALA A 370 -13.69 17.35 17.33
C ALA A 370 -14.25 17.36 18.78
N ALA A 371 -13.48 17.82 19.77
CA ALA A 371 -13.80 17.68 21.20
C ALA A 371 -13.36 18.88 22.08
N LEU A 372 -13.48 20.11 21.55
CA LEU A 372 -13.43 21.39 22.30
C LEU A 372 -14.37 22.41 21.65
#